data_AF-A0A2L2NYE9-F1
#
_entry.id   AF-A0A2L2NYE9-F1
#
_cell.length_a   1.000
_cell.length_b   1.000
_cell.length_c   1.000
_cell.angle_alpha   90.00
_cell.angle_beta   90.00
_cell.angle_gamma   90.00
#
_symmetry.space_group_name_H-M   'P 1'
#
loop_
_entity.id
_entity.type
_entity.pdbx_description
1 polymer ?
#
loop_
_entity_poly.entity_id
_entity_poly.type
_entity_poly.pdbx_seq_one_letter_code
_entity_poly.pdbx_strand_id
1 'polypeptide(L)'
;MPDEEVKPNLNEDSTQEAQLAAERIASGEEKAPTVDFDADYAAAQKFSVSEVDRTGKGATAAEAATAPKQKTSQPQETKTQTQSTGNPDDFLESAKELGNSQTGGATNVSDDLVKEALEKGERKN
;
A
#
# COMPACT_ATOMS: atom_id res chain seq x y z
N MET A 1 -15.83 18.90 -12.30
CA MET A 1 -15.42 18.50 -13.67
C MET A 1 -16.25 19.30 -14.67
N PRO A 2 -15.94 19.39 -15.98
CA PRO A 2 -16.85 20.10 -16.90
C PRO A 2 -18.20 19.38 -16.97
N ASP A 3 -19.30 20.13 -16.91
CA ASP A 3 -20.65 19.61 -17.07
C ASP A 3 -20.79 18.99 -18.47
N GLU A 4 -21.14 17.70 -18.53
CA GLU A 4 -21.27 16.99 -19.80
C GLU A 4 -22.74 17.03 -20.26
N GLU A 5 -22.98 17.61 -21.44
CA GLU A 5 -24.31 17.62 -22.06
C GLU A 5 -24.62 16.24 -22.63
N VAL A 6 -25.63 15.57 -22.08
CA VAL A 6 -26.02 14.23 -22.52
C VAL A 6 -27.01 14.34 -23.68
N LYS A 7 -26.60 13.82 -24.83
CA LYS A 7 -27.48 13.74 -26.01
C LYS A 7 -28.32 12.46 -25.97
N PRO A 8 -29.62 12.54 -26.26
CA PRO A 8 -30.46 11.34 -26.32
C PRO A 8 -29.99 10.40 -27.43
N ASN A 9 -29.89 9.10 -27.11
CA ASN A 9 -29.50 8.06 -28.05
C ASN A 9 -30.72 7.60 -28.87
N LEU A 10 -30.77 7.97 -30.14
CA LEU A 10 -31.85 7.61 -31.06
C LEU A 10 -31.86 6.12 -31.44
N ASN A 11 -30.82 5.35 -31.10
CA ASN A 11 -30.69 3.93 -31.44
C ASN A 11 -31.13 2.97 -30.32
N GLU A 12 -31.50 3.48 -29.14
CA GLU A 12 -32.12 2.68 -28.07
C GLU A 12 -33.63 2.67 -28.28
N ASP A 13 -34.34 1.62 -27.82
CA ASP A 13 -35.80 1.46 -27.95
C ASP A 13 -36.54 2.65 -27.29
N SER A 14 -36.66 3.75 -28.03
CA SER A 14 -37.16 5.02 -27.56
C SER A 14 -38.66 5.10 -27.80
N THR A 15 -39.42 5.55 -26.80
CA THR A 15 -40.84 5.88 -27.00
C THR A 15 -40.99 7.04 -28.00
N GLN A 16 -42.16 7.18 -28.64
CA GLN A 16 -42.43 8.32 -29.53
C GLN A 16 -42.21 9.67 -28.83
N GLU A 17 -42.49 9.73 -27.53
CA GLU A 17 -42.24 10.91 -26.70
C GLU A 17 -40.74 11.22 -26.57
N ALA A 18 -39.90 10.19 -26.38
CA ALA A 18 -38.45 10.35 -26.31
C ALA A 18 -37.86 10.82 -27.65
N GLN A 19 -38.42 10.38 -28.79
CA GLN A 19 -38.03 10.85 -30.12
C GLN A 19 -38.39 12.32 -30.32
N LEU A 20 -39.61 12.72 -29.95
CA LEU A 20 -40.04 14.13 -30.04
C LEU A 20 -39.20 15.05 -29.15
N ALA A 21 -38.86 14.61 -27.92
CA ALA A 21 -37.97 15.35 -27.04
C ALA A 21 -36.55 15.45 -27.62
N ALA A 22 -36.02 14.37 -28.20
CA ALA A 22 -34.72 14.38 -28.85
C ALA A 22 -34.67 15.36 -30.04
N GLU A 23 -35.73 15.44 -30.84
CA GLU A 23 -35.85 16.39 -31.95
C GLU A 23 -35.88 17.84 -31.45
N ARG A 24 -36.61 18.14 -30.37
CA ARG A 24 -36.65 19.48 -29.76
C ARG A 24 -35.33 19.90 -29.14
N ILE A 25 -34.61 18.94 -28.54
CA ILE A 25 -33.26 19.19 -28.02
C ILE A 25 -32.28 19.43 -29.18
N ALA A 26 -32.38 18.65 -30.25
CA ALA A 26 -31.54 18.82 -31.44
C ALA A 26 -31.82 20.13 -32.20
N SER A 27 -33.08 20.60 -32.21
CA SER A 27 -33.48 21.87 -32.83
C SER A 27 -33.14 23.09 -31.96
N GLY A 28 -32.75 22.88 -30.69
CA GLY A 28 -32.50 23.95 -29.72
C GLY A 28 -33.77 24.58 -29.14
N GLU A 29 -34.94 24.01 -29.41
CA GLU A 29 -36.21 24.41 -28.81
C GLU A 29 -36.28 23.98 -27.33
N GLU A 30 -35.60 22.90 -26.97
CA GLU A 30 -35.48 22.38 -25.62
C GLU A 30 -34.00 22.23 -25.22
N LYS A 31 -33.67 22.51 -23.96
CA LYS A 31 -32.28 22.40 -23.48
C LYS A 31 -31.96 20.94 -23.15
N ALA A 32 -30.79 20.47 -23.56
CA ALA A 32 -30.31 19.15 -23.17
C ALA A 32 -30.20 19.03 -21.64
N PRO A 33 -30.53 17.86 -21.07
CA PRO A 33 -30.30 17.61 -19.65
C PRO A 33 -28.80 17.65 -19.35
N THR A 34 -28.45 18.31 -18.26
CA THR A 34 -27.08 18.39 -17.73
C THR A 34 -26.90 17.37 -16.62
N VAL A 35 -25.86 16.55 -16.70
CA VAL A 35 -25.53 15.58 -15.64
C VAL A 35 -24.42 16.15 -14.76
N ASP A 36 -24.66 16.19 -13.45
CA ASP A 36 -23.63 16.51 -12.46
C ASP A 36 -23.18 15.21 -11.80
N PHE A 37 -22.10 14.64 -12.32
CA PHE A 37 -21.55 13.38 -11.82
C PHE A 37 -21.15 13.46 -10.35
N ASP A 38 -20.65 14.61 -9.89
CA ASP A 38 -20.17 14.77 -8.51
C ASP A 38 -21.38 14.83 -7.55
N ALA A 39 -22.42 15.60 -7.90
CA ALA A 39 -23.65 15.67 -7.12
C ALA A 39 -24.46 14.37 -7.15
N ASP A 40 -24.59 13.73 -8.32
CA ASP A 40 -25.34 12.49 -8.47
C ASP A 40 -24.64 11.33 -7.77
N TYR A 41 -23.31 11.25 -7.83
CA TYR A 41 -22.54 10.27 -7.06
C TYR A 41 -22.68 10.51 -5.55
N ALA A 42 -22.63 11.76 -5.09
CA ALA A 42 -22.85 12.10 -3.69
C ALA A 42 -24.29 11.79 -3.24
N ALA A 43 -25.29 11.99 -4.10
CA ALA A 43 -26.68 11.62 -3.83
C ALA A 43 -26.84 10.10 -3.77
N ALA A 44 -26.23 9.35 -4.68
CA ALA A 44 -26.26 7.88 -4.67
C ALA A 44 -25.66 7.30 -3.38
N GLN A 45 -24.57 7.89 -2.88
CA GLN A 45 -24.01 7.50 -1.58
C GLN A 45 -25.02 7.67 -0.42
N LYS A 46 -25.89 8.69 -0.49
CA LYS A 46 -27.00 8.89 0.45
C LYS A 46 -28.13 7.89 0.29
N PHE A 47 -28.05 6.90 -0.60
CA PHE A 47 -28.99 5.78 -0.64
C PHE A 47 -28.29 4.41 -0.68
N SER A 48 -26.95 4.38 -0.79
CA SER A 48 -26.16 3.14 -0.87
C SER A 48 -26.07 2.34 0.43
N VAL A 49 -26.44 2.93 1.57
CA VAL A 49 -26.46 2.24 2.87
C VAL A 49 -27.83 2.43 3.52
N SER A 50 -28.38 1.35 4.07
CA SER A 50 -29.66 1.41 4.80
C SER A 50 -29.55 2.38 5.99
N GLU A 51 -30.66 2.99 6.40
CA GLU A 51 -30.66 3.89 7.58
C GLU A 51 -30.13 3.20 8.85
N VAL A 52 -30.30 1.88 8.93
CA VAL A 52 -29.82 1.03 10.03
C VAL A 52 -28.30 0.91 10.02
N ASP A 53 -27.69 0.82 8.84
CA ASP A 53 -26.22 0.73 8.70
C ASP A 53 -25.54 2.09 8.94
N ARG A 54 -26.21 3.21 8.61
CA ARG A 54 -25.69 4.57 8.89
C ARG A 54 -25.54 4.88 10.36
N THR A 55 -26.44 4.33 11.18
CA THR A 55 -26.49 4.61 12.62
C THR A 55 -25.62 3.65 13.43
N GLY A 56 -24.92 2.72 12.77
CA GLY A 56 -24.15 1.66 13.43
C GLY A 56 -25.02 0.58 14.08
N LYS A 57 -26.35 0.74 14.08
CA LYS A 57 -27.31 -0.21 14.66
C LYS A 57 -27.29 -1.56 13.96
N GLY A 58 -26.99 -1.59 12.66
CA GLY A 58 -26.80 -2.83 11.91
C GLY A 58 -25.63 -3.66 12.44
N ALA A 59 -24.50 -3.02 12.72
CA ALA A 59 -23.35 -3.67 13.33
C ALA A 59 -23.67 -4.19 14.74
N THR A 60 -24.34 -3.39 15.57
CA THR A 60 -24.73 -3.80 16.93
C THR A 60 -25.72 -4.97 16.92
N ALA A 61 -26.67 -4.98 15.98
CA ALA A 61 -27.64 -6.07 15.82
C ALA A 61 -26.97 -7.36 15.35
N ALA A 62 -26.02 -7.27 14.40
CA ALA A 62 -25.26 -8.42 13.92
C ALA A 62 -24.35 -8.98 15.02
N GLU A 63 -23.68 -8.11 15.79
CA GLU A 63 -22.87 -8.51 16.93
C GLU A 63 -23.72 -9.18 18.02
N ALA A 64 -24.88 -8.60 18.36
CA ALA A 64 -25.80 -9.22 19.32
C ALA A 64 -26.36 -10.58 18.85
N ALA A 65 -26.60 -10.75 17.54
CA ALA A 65 -27.08 -12.01 16.97
C ALA A 65 -25.99 -13.09 16.92
N THR A 66 -24.73 -12.70 16.76
CA THR A 66 -23.58 -13.63 16.64
C THR A 66 -22.80 -13.81 17.95
N ALA A 67 -23.08 -13.00 18.96
CA ALA A 67 -22.42 -13.09 20.26
C ALA A 67 -22.62 -14.47 20.92
N PRO A 68 -21.56 -15.09 21.46
CA PRO A 68 -21.68 -16.32 22.23
C PRO A 68 -22.60 -16.13 23.44
N LYS A 69 -23.61 -17.01 23.60
CA LYS A 69 -24.54 -16.99 24.74
C LYS A 69 -23.88 -17.38 26.08
N GLN A 70 -22.66 -17.91 26.02
CA GLN A 70 -21.92 -18.45 27.15
C GLN A 70 -20.54 -17.81 27.19
N LYS A 71 -19.99 -17.65 28.41
CA LYS A 71 -18.69 -17.01 28.61
C LYS A 71 -17.59 -17.89 28.01
N THR A 72 -16.94 -17.41 26.95
CA THR A 72 -15.80 -18.10 26.35
C THR A 72 -14.54 -17.84 27.18
N SER A 73 -13.69 -18.85 27.32
CA SER A 73 -12.38 -18.67 27.96
C SER A 73 -11.48 -17.87 27.02
N GLN A 74 -10.93 -16.75 27.50
CA GLN A 74 -9.93 -16.02 26.74
C GLN A 74 -8.62 -16.83 26.74
N PRO A 75 -7.96 -16.98 25.59
CA PRO A 75 -6.65 -17.62 25.53
C PRO A 75 -5.65 -16.80 26.32
N GLN A 76 -4.90 -17.46 27.20
CA GLN A 76 -3.89 -16.81 28.02
C GLN A 76 -2.59 -16.71 27.23
N GLU A 77 -2.13 -15.49 26.92
CA GLU A 77 -0.83 -15.30 26.28
C GLU A 77 0.28 -15.77 27.21
N THR A 78 1.10 -16.72 26.74
CA THR A 78 2.28 -17.19 27.46
C THR A 78 3.53 -16.71 26.73
N LYS A 79 4.43 -16.05 27.45
CA LYS A 79 5.74 -15.67 26.92
C LYS A 79 6.64 -16.90 26.90
N THR A 80 6.94 -17.42 25.72
CA THR A 80 7.95 -18.45 25.54
C THR A 80 9.34 -17.79 25.56
N GLN A 81 10.16 -18.10 26.56
CA GLN A 81 11.58 -17.71 26.57
C GLN A 81 12.42 -18.87 26.03
N THR A 82 13.22 -18.61 25.00
CA THR A 82 14.20 -19.56 24.48
C THR A 82 15.47 -19.48 25.31
N GLN A 83 16.01 -20.63 25.73
CA GLN A 83 17.35 -20.70 26.29
C GLN A 83 18.38 -20.56 25.16
N SER A 84 19.48 -19.86 25.41
CA SER A 84 20.59 -19.78 24.44
C SER A 84 21.16 -21.18 24.23
N THR A 85 21.01 -21.73 23.02
CA THR A 85 21.54 -23.05 22.65
C THR A 85 22.98 -22.98 22.15
N GLY A 86 23.54 -21.78 22.02
CA GLY A 86 24.89 -21.56 21.51
C GLY A 86 25.88 -21.21 22.62
N ASN A 87 27.10 -21.71 22.48
CA ASN A 87 28.26 -21.27 23.26
C ASN A 87 28.88 -20.04 22.59
N PRO A 88 28.93 -18.87 23.23
CA PRO A 88 29.53 -17.67 22.65
C PRO A 88 31.04 -17.82 22.39
N ASP A 89 31.72 -18.76 23.05
CA ASP A 89 33.15 -19.01 22.83
C ASP A 89 33.44 -19.61 21.44
N ASP A 90 32.47 -20.27 20.81
CA ASP A 90 32.61 -20.85 19.47
C ASP A 90 32.87 -19.76 18.41
N PHE A 91 32.32 -18.56 18.63
CA PHE A 91 32.60 -17.39 17.79
C PHE A 91 34.05 -16.90 17.97
N LEU A 92 34.57 -16.92 19.19
CA LEU A 92 35.96 -16.51 19.48
C LEU A 92 36.97 -17.49 18.89
N GLU A 93 36.67 -18.78 18.89
CA GLU A 93 37.50 -19.81 18.27
C GLU A 93 37.53 -19.67 16.74
N SER A 94 36.36 -19.49 16.11
CA SER A 94 36.25 -19.22 14.67
C SER A 94 36.97 -17.93 14.24
N ALA A 95 36.88 -16.87 15.05
CA ALA A 95 37.56 -15.61 14.78
C ALA A 95 39.10 -15.75 14.86
N LYS A 96 39.61 -16.56 15.79
CA LYS A 96 41.04 -16.88 15.86
C LYS A 96 41.49 -17.72 14.67
N GLU A 97 40.69 -18.69 14.25
CA GLU A 97 41.00 -19.51 13.08
C GLU A 97 41.06 -18.68 11.79
N LEU A 98 40.11 -17.76 11.59
CA LEU A 98 40.11 -16.82 10.47
C LEU A 98 41.28 -15.83 10.53
N GLY A 99 41.60 -15.29 11.72
CA GLY A 99 42.76 -14.41 11.92
C GLY A 99 44.09 -15.11 11.64
N ASN A 100 44.19 -16.38 11.99
CA ASN A 100 45.38 -17.20 11.71
C ASN A 100 45.45 -17.67 10.25
N SER A 101 44.31 -17.75 9.54
CA SER A 101 44.27 -18.10 8.11
C SER A 101 44.81 -17.00 7.18
N GLN A 102 44.92 -15.75 7.66
CA GLN A 102 45.56 -14.64 6.93
C GLN A 102 47.09 -14.60 7.04
N THR A 103 47.71 -15.51 7.81
CA THR A 103 49.17 -15.53 8.02
C THR A 103 49.96 -16.10 6.84
N GLY A 104 49.31 -16.36 5.70
CA GLY A 104 49.94 -16.74 4.44
C GLY A 104 49.91 -15.60 3.42
N GLY A 105 50.69 -14.53 3.64
CA GLY A 105 50.94 -13.54 2.57
C GLY A 105 50.91 -12.06 2.94
N ALA A 106 51.09 -11.67 4.20
CA ALA A 106 51.40 -10.28 4.51
C ALA A 106 52.90 -10.03 4.27
N THR A 107 53.27 -9.65 3.04
CA THR A 107 54.58 -9.04 2.78
C THR A 107 54.65 -7.75 3.58
N ASN A 108 55.39 -7.76 4.69
CA ASN A 108 55.66 -6.55 5.48
C ASN A 108 56.32 -5.52 4.56
N VAL A 109 55.62 -4.43 4.28
CA VAL A 109 56.21 -3.26 3.65
C VAL A 109 57.03 -2.57 4.74
N SER A 110 58.36 -2.62 4.64
CA SER A 110 59.24 -1.89 5.55
C SER A 110 59.20 -0.39 5.23
N ASP A 111 59.40 0.46 6.24
CA ASP A 111 59.50 1.91 6.05
C ASP A 111 60.59 2.29 5.04
N ASP A 112 61.63 1.46 4.90
CA ASP A 112 62.68 1.62 3.90
C ASP A 112 62.15 1.50 2.46
N LEU A 113 61.24 0.54 2.19
CA LEU A 113 60.59 0.39 0.88
C LEU A 113 59.70 1.60 0.56
N VAL A 114 59.02 2.13 1.57
CA VAL A 114 58.19 3.33 1.43
C VAL A 114 59.05 4.55 1.12
N LYS A 115 60.18 4.69 1.81
CA LYS A 115 61.14 5.78 1.60
C LYS A 115 61.80 5.72 0.22
N GLU A 116 62.20 4.54 -0.24
CA GLU A 116 62.76 4.33 -1.58
C GLU A 116 61.74 4.66 -2.68
N ALA A 117 60.46 4.30 -2.48
CA ALA A 117 59.40 4.63 -3.42
C ALA A 117 59.15 6.14 -3.52
N LEU A 118 59.20 6.86 -2.39
CA LEU A 118 59.09 8.33 -2.35
C LEU A 118 60.26 9.00 -3.07
N GLU A 119 61.51 8.58 -2.81
CA GLU A 119 62.68 9.12 -3.52
C GLU A 119 62.65 8.85 -5.03
N LYS A 120 62.19 7.67 -5.46
CA LYS A 120 62.03 7.35 -6.89
C LYS A 120 60.87 8.08 -7.55
N GLY A 121 59.84 8.44 -6.78
CA GLY A 121 58.68 9.22 -7.23
C GLY A 121 58.98 10.71 -7.40
N GLU A 122 59.89 11.27 -6.61
CA GLU A 122 60.35 12.65 -6.74
C GLU A 122 61.44 12.82 -7.82
N ARG A 123 61.14 12.43 -9.07
CA ARG A 123 61.79 13.04 -10.23
C ARG A 123 61.01 14.27 -10.65
N LYS A 124 61.50 15.42 -10.18
CA LYS A 124 61.28 16.81 -10.63
C LYS A 124 60.44 16.95 -11.91
N ASN A 125 59.27 17.57 -11.76
CA ASN A 125 58.94 18.79 -12.49
C ASN A 125 58.47 19.84 -11.50
#